data_AF-A2EL29-F1
#
_entry.id   AF-A2EL29-F1
#
_cell.length_a   1.000
_cell.length_b   1.000
_cell.length_c   1.000
_cell.angle_alpha   90.00
_cell.angle_beta   90.00
_cell.angle_gamma   90.00
#
_symmetry.space_group_name_H-M   'P 1'
#
loop_
_entity.id
_entity.type
_entity.pdbx_description
1 polymer ?
#
loop_
_entity_poly.entity_id
_entity_poly.type
_entity_poly.pdbx_seq_one_letter_code
_entity_poly.pdbx_strand_id
1 'polypeptide(L)'
;MKEAKLRRVNKLPDFWIPCPACGTPIPVPGKDNFFFVPMKRPYPDQYQAFLPEKKKWTVTKMVEYMHAKIKSEKTKTFFYFDTETIENETLDQLKEQDVLNVPFSPERYRAVDVDDFCLKVNSYIDNPSLSTFNVYLIVASLHGGNSSGFFISSYLMKFGKFSFDDAIKTFTKSRPRGFYDKEPLEQLATLVAEKVKIPDLKMPKWLKENKYIGATSEITLPMESTPSFEKYGGVEMKDQALITKLQELVNGSLEESFVNSKSTIIPVFRVWKDTMKEEFAKNVYRISFQPQGTNVILCSDDERYLYIHYGFNRFWRFDAKVMTDLPFVAVGVVVPMEEKLHLYLSDILRIEKRSFLKNDIDIRTSSIWHYLLPRIQTNPNNRLRLLYRPVGRLTDCATKLFDDTVKFYEKFKFDVDGIILIRRRGTMGNFIYVPQRQTLLLFMRMSSAVDGLLYARTDDGNALVAVRHMDLAENPVRGALDSFVIRFEVDPADGALIPVSVCKNELPSTYSFYTGIVEFYKQKMKSRDVVKFWQDEAIKRMPQPAPK
;
A
#
# COMPACT_ATOMS: atom_id res chain seq x y z
N MET A 1 12.98 3.69 -9.25
CA MET A 1 13.17 3.40 -7.81
C MET A 1 13.62 1.94 -7.67
N LYS A 2 14.48 1.58 -6.71
CA LYS A 2 14.63 0.18 -6.26
C LYS A 2 13.70 -0.03 -5.06
N GLU A 3 13.03 -1.17 -4.99
CA GLU A 3 11.91 -1.47 -4.07
C GLU A 3 12.29 -1.57 -2.56
N ALA A 4 13.56 -1.33 -2.23
CA ALA A 4 14.26 -2.02 -1.14
C ALA A 4 14.19 -1.37 0.27
N LYS A 5 13.15 -0.61 0.61
CA LYS A 5 13.02 0.04 1.95
C LYS A 5 11.65 -0.02 2.64
N LEU A 6 10.56 -0.35 1.95
CA LEU A 6 9.26 -0.56 2.60
C LEU A 6 8.99 -2.07 2.70
N ARG A 7 8.66 -2.57 3.90
CA ARG A 7 8.20 -3.95 4.06
C ARG A 7 6.84 -4.11 3.38
N ARG A 8 6.60 -5.22 2.68
CA ARG A 8 5.28 -5.47 2.08
C ARG A 8 4.43 -6.24 3.10
N VAL A 9 3.42 -5.57 3.62
CA VAL A 9 2.37 -6.17 4.45
C VAL A 9 1.19 -6.46 3.53
N ASN A 10 0.52 -7.58 3.74
CA ASN A 10 -0.63 -8.03 2.94
C ASN A 10 -0.37 -8.05 1.42
N LYS A 11 0.76 -8.63 0.97
CA LYS A 11 1.04 -8.89 -0.46
C LYS A 11 0.69 -10.34 -0.83
N LEU A 12 -0.38 -10.51 -1.61
CA LEU A 12 -0.65 -11.77 -2.30
C LEU A 12 0.53 -12.13 -3.23
N PRO A 13 0.85 -13.42 -3.41
CA PRO A 13 1.94 -13.84 -4.30
C PRO A 13 1.68 -13.44 -5.76
N ASP A 14 2.76 -13.26 -6.53
CA ASP A 14 2.65 -12.97 -7.96
C ASP A 14 2.03 -14.19 -8.67
N PHE A 15 1.11 -13.96 -9.60
CA PHE A 15 0.28 -14.99 -10.26
C PHE A 15 -0.66 -15.80 -9.36
N TRP A 16 -0.81 -15.46 -8.07
CA TRP A 16 -1.77 -16.15 -7.19
C TRP A 16 -3.23 -15.93 -7.60
N ILE A 17 -3.59 -14.73 -8.07
CA ILE A 17 -4.95 -14.40 -8.51
C ILE A 17 -5.40 -15.27 -9.72
N PRO A 18 -4.70 -15.29 -10.87
CA PRO A 18 -5.07 -16.12 -12.03
C PRO A 18 -4.87 -17.62 -11.83
N CYS A 19 -4.17 -18.05 -10.76
CA CYS A 19 -4.01 -19.46 -10.45
C CYS A 19 -5.36 -20.13 -10.14
N PRO A 20 -5.72 -21.25 -10.81
CA PRO A 20 -6.92 -22.02 -10.49
C PRO A 20 -6.91 -22.53 -9.04
N ALA A 21 -8.07 -22.47 -8.36
CA ALA A 21 -8.18 -22.80 -6.94
C ALA A 21 -7.77 -24.25 -6.59
N CYS A 22 -8.24 -25.23 -7.37
CA CYS A 22 -8.11 -26.66 -7.07
C CYS A 22 -7.76 -27.49 -8.33
N GLY A 23 -7.11 -28.65 -8.15
CA GLY A 23 -7.02 -29.71 -9.17
C GLY A 23 -8.21 -30.69 -9.09
N THR A 24 -8.07 -31.88 -9.67
CA THR A 24 -8.99 -33.00 -9.38
C THR A 24 -8.45 -33.86 -8.24
N PRO A 25 -9.31 -34.63 -7.53
CA PRO A 25 -8.83 -35.68 -6.64
C PRO A 25 -7.92 -36.68 -7.36
N ILE A 26 -6.95 -37.20 -6.63
CA ILE A 26 -6.03 -38.28 -7.02
C ILE A 26 -6.25 -39.43 -6.02
N PRO A 27 -6.74 -40.62 -6.44
CA PRO A 27 -6.93 -41.73 -5.52
C PRO A 27 -5.59 -42.23 -4.98
N VAL A 28 -5.57 -42.65 -3.71
CA VAL A 28 -4.42 -43.29 -3.09
C VAL A 28 -4.38 -44.77 -3.52
N PRO A 29 -3.28 -45.27 -4.12
CA PRO A 29 -3.22 -46.65 -4.58
C PRO A 29 -3.45 -47.66 -3.45
N GLY A 30 -4.40 -48.57 -3.64
CA GLY A 30 -4.75 -49.60 -2.65
C GLY A 30 -5.62 -49.12 -1.47
N LYS A 31 -6.13 -47.88 -1.50
CA LYS A 31 -7.03 -47.33 -0.46
C LYS A 31 -8.16 -46.55 -1.15
N ASP A 32 -9.18 -47.28 -1.62
CA ASP A 32 -10.25 -46.76 -2.51
C ASP A 32 -11.05 -45.57 -1.94
N ASN A 33 -11.05 -45.41 -0.61
CA ASN A 33 -11.72 -44.31 0.08
C ASN A 33 -10.79 -43.11 0.39
N PHE A 34 -9.53 -43.10 -0.05
CA PHE A 34 -8.57 -42.01 0.20
C PHE A 34 -8.15 -41.28 -1.08
N PHE A 35 -8.12 -39.95 -1.03
CA PHE A 35 -7.79 -39.09 -2.17
C PHE A 35 -6.89 -37.91 -1.79
N PHE A 36 -5.84 -37.63 -2.54
CA PHE A 36 -5.12 -36.35 -2.47
C PHE A 36 -5.81 -35.28 -3.34
N VAL A 37 -5.82 -34.03 -2.88
CA VAL A 37 -6.41 -32.90 -3.61
C VAL A 37 -5.44 -31.70 -3.64
N PRO A 38 -4.75 -31.43 -4.75
CA PRO A 38 -3.83 -30.30 -4.83
C PRO A 38 -4.58 -28.97 -4.98
N MET A 39 -4.30 -28.02 -4.10
CA MET A 39 -4.97 -26.70 -4.05
C MET A 39 -3.97 -25.54 -3.98
N LYS A 40 -4.36 -24.36 -4.47
CA LYS A 40 -3.65 -23.13 -4.13
C LYS A 40 -3.99 -22.71 -2.70
N ARG A 41 -3.01 -22.18 -1.97
CA ARG A 41 -3.19 -21.71 -0.59
C ARG A 41 -4.33 -20.67 -0.52
N PRO A 42 -5.32 -20.83 0.38
CA PRO A 42 -6.24 -19.75 0.73
C PRO A 42 -5.54 -18.72 1.61
N TYR A 43 -6.03 -17.48 1.60
CA TYR A 43 -5.58 -16.44 2.53
C TYR A 43 -6.79 -15.91 3.34
N PRO A 44 -6.60 -15.30 4.52
CA PRO A 44 -7.70 -14.67 5.26
C PRO A 44 -8.36 -13.53 4.48
N ASP A 45 -9.60 -13.17 4.81
CA ASP A 45 -10.34 -12.11 4.13
C ASP A 45 -9.62 -10.74 4.20
N GLN A 46 -8.86 -10.43 5.25
CA GLN A 46 -8.09 -9.16 5.31
C GLN A 46 -6.97 -9.05 4.25
N TYR A 47 -6.53 -10.17 3.65
CA TYR A 47 -5.59 -10.20 2.53
C TYR A 47 -6.30 -10.14 1.16
N GLN A 48 -7.63 -10.09 1.16
CA GLN A 48 -8.48 -10.28 -0.02
C GLN A 48 -9.70 -9.34 -0.07
N ALA A 49 -9.92 -8.49 0.94
CA ALA A 49 -11.03 -7.54 1.02
C ALA A 49 -11.04 -6.52 -0.14
N PHE A 50 -9.90 -6.32 -0.79
CA PHE A 50 -9.74 -5.49 -2.00
C PHE A 50 -10.00 -6.25 -3.32
N LEU A 51 -10.18 -7.58 -3.29
CA LEU A 51 -10.48 -8.40 -4.48
C LEU A 51 -12.00 -8.46 -4.73
N PRO A 52 -12.43 -8.53 -6.01
CA PRO A 52 -13.79 -8.90 -6.37
C PRO A 52 -14.13 -10.30 -5.83
N GLU A 53 -15.39 -10.51 -5.45
CA GLU A 53 -15.87 -11.74 -4.77
C GLU A 53 -15.59 -13.04 -5.57
N LYS A 54 -15.56 -12.94 -6.91
CA LYS A 54 -15.19 -14.01 -7.87
C LYS A 54 -13.70 -14.36 -7.91
N LYS A 55 -12.82 -13.49 -7.39
CA LYS A 55 -11.35 -13.65 -7.35
C LYS A 55 -10.84 -14.01 -5.94
N LYS A 56 -11.69 -13.91 -4.90
CA LYS A 56 -11.38 -14.35 -3.54
C LYS A 56 -11.27 -15.88 -3.41
N TRP A 57 -10.36 -16.35 -2.58
CA TRP A 57 -10.17 -17.76 -2.21
C TRP A 57 -9.73 -17.85 -0.74
N THR A 58 -10.69 -17.96 0.17
CA THR A 58 -10.52 -17.96 1.64
C THR A 58 -10.70 -19.37 2.20
N VAL A 59 -10.43 -19.57 3.51
CA VAL A 59 -10.64 -20.87 4.17
C VAL A 59 -12.10 -21.32 4.03
N THR A 60 -13.06 -20.43 4.29
CA THR A 60 -14.50 -20.68 4.12
C THR A 60 -14.85 -21.10 2.69
N LYS A 61 -14.40 -20.34 1.67
CA LYS A 61 -14.65 -20.67 0.25
C LYS A 61 -14.03 -21.98 -0.18
N MET A 62 -12.90 -22.36 0.42
CA MET A 62 -12.27 -23.66 0.20
C MET A 62 -13.10 -24.80 0.78
N VAL A 63 -13.61 -24.66 2.02
CA VAL A 63 -14.53 -25.63 2.64
C VAL A 63 -15.84 -25.75 1.84
N GLU A 64 -16.47 -24.61 1.51
CA GLU A 64 -17.67 -24.54 0.64
C GLU A 64 -17.46 -25.24 -0.70
N TYR A 65 -16.35 -24.94 -1.39
CA TYR A 65 -16.02 -25.56 -2.67
C TYR A 65 -15.86 -27.09 -2.55
N MET A 66 -15.22 -27.57 -1.47
CA MET A 66 -15.05 -28.99 -1.24
C MET A 66 -16.37 -29.68 -0.91
N HIS A 67 -17.24 -29.08 -0.07
CA HIS A 67 -18.59 -29.60 0.20
C HIS A 67 -19.46 -29.61 -1.07
N ALA A 68 -19.36 -28.59 -1.92
CA ALA A 68 -20.12 -28.50 -3.17
C ALA A 68 -19.63 -29.47 -4.27
N LYS A 69 -18.34 -29.82 -4.27
CA LYS A 69 -17.73 -30.79 -5.20
C LYS A 69 -17.83 -32.24 -4.74
N ILE A 70 -17.66 -32.49 -3.44
CA ILE A 70 -17.69 -33.82 -2.83
C ILE A 70 -19.08 -34.04 -2.24
N LYS A 71 -20.04 -34.28 -3.13
CA LYS A 71 -21.42 -34.66 -2.76
C LYS A 71 -21.49 -36.14 -2.38
N SER A 72 -20.86 -36.54 -1.27
CA SER A 72 -21.18 -37.81 -0.61
C SER A 72 -21.43 -37.62 0.87
N GLU A 73 -22.46 -38.31 1.36
CA GLU A 73 -22.55 -38.67 2.76
C GLU A 73 -21.25 -39.39 3.19
N LYS A 74 -20.89 -39.25 4.48
CA LYS A 74 -19.64 -39.77 5.04
C LYS A 74 -18.38 -39.28 4.30
N THR A 75 -18.26 -37.97 4.10
CA THR A 75 -16.99 -37.34 3.71
C THR A 75 -16.22 -36.88 4.95
N LYS A 76 -14.89 -37.01 4.95
CA LYS A 76 -13.96 -36.35 5.88
C LYS A 76 -12.83 -35.68 5.11
N THR A 77 -12.34 -34.55 5.60
CA THR A 77 -11.35 -33.73 4.88
C THR A 77 -10.24 -33.31 5.85
N PHE A 78 -8.99 -33.58 5.49
CA PHE A 78 -7.79 -33.14 6.23
C PHE A 78 -6.93 -32.29 5.31
N PHE A 79 -6.12 -31.39 5.87
CA PHE A 79 -5.43 -30.37 5.08
C PHE A 79 -3.96 -30.27 5.50
N TYR A 80 -3.09 -30.28 4.51
CA TYR A 80 -1.64 -30.13 4.64
C TYR A 80 -1.25 -28.80 4.03
N PHE A 81 -0.67 -27.92 4.85
CA PHE A 81 -0.27 -26.59 4.44
C PHE A 81 1.23 -26.38 4.61
N ASP A 82 1.80 -25.69 3.64
CA ASP A 82 3.03 -24.93 3.79
C ASP A 82 2.84 -23.85 4.87
N THR A 83 3.58 -23.97 5.98
CA THR A 83 3.41 -23.13 7.18
C THR A 83 4.49 -22.09 7.42
N GLU A 84 5.61 -22.11 6.69
CA GLU A 84 6.72 -21.14 6.89
C GLU A 84 6.31 -19.69 6.59
N THR A 85 5.19 -19.51 5.89
CA THR A 85 4.65 -18.19 5.52
C THR A 85 3.13 -18.10 5.67
N ILE A 86 2.51 -18.90 6.56
CA ILE A 86 1.08 -18.82 6.90
C ILE A 86 0.85 -17.96 8.14
N GLU A 87 -0.28 -17.26 8.14
CA GLU A 87 -0.71 -16.34 9.18
C GLU A 87 -1.40 -17.10 10.32
N ASN A 88 -1.22 -16.66 11.57
CA ASN A 88 -1.89 -17.27 12.73
C ASN A 88 -3.42 -17.28 12.56
N GLU A 89 -4.00 -16.21 12.03
CA GLU A 89 -5.44 -16.13 11.73
C GLU A 89 -5.89 -17.23 10.76
N THR A 90 -5.08 -17.60 9.77
CA THR A 90 -5.36 -18.72 8.86
C THR A 90 -5.37 -20.04 9.63
N LEU A 91 -4.38 -20.26 10.52
CA LEU A 91 -4.31 -21.46 11.37
C LEU A 91 -5.50 -21.54 12.34
N ASP A 92 -5.96 -20.41 12.86
CA ASP A 92 -7.08 -20.33 13.80
C ASP A 92 -8.43 -20.58 13.08
N GLN A 93 -8.67 -19.94 11.92
CA GLN A 93 -9.82 -20.26 11.05
C GLN A 93 -9.85 -21.73 10.64
N LEU A 94 -8.68 -22.36 10.45
CA LEU A 94 -8.60 -23.79 10.15
C LEU A 94 -8.98 -24.65 11.37
N LYS A 95 -8.49 -24.34 12.59
CA LYS A 95 -8.92 -25.03 13.82
C LYS A 95 -10.43 -24.93 14.04
N GLU A 96 -11.02 -23.76 13.80
CA GLU A 96 -12.48 -23.53 13.92
C GLU A 96 -13.32 -24.38 12.95
N GLN A 97 -12.74 -24.83 11.84
CA GLN A 97 -13.38 -25.66 10.81
C GLN A 97 -13.10 -27.17 10.98
N ASP A 98 -12.63 -27.63 12.16
CA ASP A 98 -12.14 -29.01 12.41
C ASP A 98 -11.00 -29.43 11.45
N VAL A 99 -10.24 -28.46 10.93
CA VAL A 99 -9.15 -28.71 9.99
C VAL A 99 -7.84 -28.98 10.74
N LEU A 100 -7.47 -30.25 10.75
CA LEU A 100 -6.21 -30.71 11.31
C LEU A 100 -5.03 -30.20 10.46
N ASN A 101 -4.28 -29.24 11.01
CA ASN A 101 -3.14 -28.60 10.37
C ASN A 101 -1.85 -29.41 10.53
N VAL A 102 -1.25 -29.84 9.41
CA VAL A 102 0.11 -30.38 9.39
C VAL A 102 1.09 -29.38 8.75
N PRO A 103 2.11 -28.90 9.48
CA PRO A 103 3.18 -28.09 8.93
C PRO A 103 4.16 -28.90 8.07
N PHE A 104 4.66 -28.30 7.00
CA PHE A 104 5.87 -28.72 6.28
C PHE A 104 6.66 -27.49 5.78
N SER A 105 7.98 -27.65 5.62
CA SER A 105 8.88 -26.64 5.02
C SER A 105 9.01 -26.86 3.51
N PRO A 106 8.67 -25.90 2.63
CA PRO A 106 8.89 -26.03 1.20
C PRO A 106 10.26 -25.50 0.75
N GLU A 107 10.95 -24.67 1.55
CA GLU A 107 12.15 -23.92 1.12
C GLU A 107 13.31 -24.79 0.60
N ARG A 108 13.29 -26.11 0.85
CA ARG A 108 14.41 -27.02 0.51
C ARG A 108 13.99 -28.40 0.00
N TYR A 109 12.69 -28.66 -0.23
CA TYR A 109 12.16 -29.93 -0.74
C TYR A 109 12.83 -31.19 -0.15
N ARG A 110 12.98 -31.28 1.19
CA ARG A 110 13.88 -32.27 1.82
C ARG A 110 13.19 -33.62 1.98
N ALA A 111 13.97 -34.69 1.92
CA ALA A 111 13.51 -36.05 2.22
C ALA A 111 12.85 -36.17 3.61
N VAL A 112 13.36 -35.44 4.61
CA VAL A 112 12.81 -35.43 5.98
C VAL A 112 11.37 -34.92 6.01
N ASP A 113 11.05 -33.83 5.31
CA ASP A 113 9.67 -33.32 5.24
C ASP A 113 8.74 -34.32 4.54
N VAL A 114 9.25 -35.08 3.56
CA VAL A 114 8.51 -36.14 2.86
C VAL A 114 8.19 -37.30 3.80
N ASP A 115 9.14 -37.75 4.62
CA ASP A 115 8.92 -38.83 5.58
C ASP A 115 7.91 -38.40 6.65
N ASP A 116 8.02 -37.18 7.15
CA ASP A 116 7.05 -36.57 8.07
C ASP A 116 5.63 -36.46 7.47
N PHE A 117 5.52 -36.10 6.18
CA PHE A 117 4.27 -36.10 5.43
C PHE A 117 3.69 -37.53 5.30
N CYS A 118 4.52 -38.49 4.90
CA CYS A 118 4.10 -39.88 4.68
C CYS A 118 3.64 -40.57 5.96
N LEU A 119 4.34 -40.37 7.08
CA LEU A 119 3.95 -40.90 8.39
C LEU A 119 2.56 -40.41 8.82
N LYS A 120 2.29 -39.12 8.65
CA LYS A 120 1.01 -38.50 9.02
C LYS A 120 -0.12 -38.92 8.08
N VAL A 121 0.14 -39.05 6.77
CA VAL A 121 -0.82 -39.61 5.81
C VAL A 121 -1.18 -41.06 6.14
N ASN A 122 -0.18 -41.90 6.43
CA ASN A 122 -0.40 -43.30 6.82
C ASN A 122 -1.22 -43.40 8.13
N SER A 123 -0.97 -42.53 9.10
CA SER A 123 -1.73 -42.51 10.36
C SER A 123 -3.24 -42.21 10.19
N TYR A 124 -3.66 -41.53 9.12
CA TYR A 124 -5.07 -41.42 8.75
C TYR A 124 -5.55 -42.67 7.99
N ILE A 125 -4.74 -43.15 7.05
CA ILE A 125 -5.03 -44.30 6.19
C ILE A 125 -5.23 -45.62 6.94
N ASP A 126 -4.61 -45.75 8.12
CA ASP A 126 -4.71 -46.92 9.00
C ASP A 126 -5.57 -46.66 10.25
N ASN A 127 -6.23 -45.49 10.37
CA ASN A 127 -7.17 -45.18 11.45
C ASN A 127 -8.53 -45.88 11.19
N PRO A 128 -8.95 -46.86 12.03
CA PRO A 128 -10.17 -47.62 11.78
C PRO A 128 -11.45 -46.76 11.74
N SER A 129 -11.48 -45.63 12.44
CA SER A 129 -12.67 -44.74 12.45
C SER A 129 -12.92 -44.06 11.09
N LEU A 130 -11.89 -43.92 10.25
CA LEU A 130 -11.98 -43.31 8.92
C LEU A 130 -12.33 -44.31 7.81
N SER A 131 -12.32 -45.61 8.09
CA SER A 131 -12.61 -46.69 7.12
C SER A 131 -14.01 -46.61 6.48
N THR A 132 -14.96 -45.93 7.12
CA THR A 132 -16.33 -45.77 6.61
C THR A 132 -16.58 -44.43 5.92
N PHE A 133 -15.55 -43.60 5.77
CA PHE A 133 -15.60 -42.27 5.17
C PHE A 133 -14.78 -42.17 3.89
N ASN A 134 -15.23 -41.37 2.93
CA ASN A 134 -14.38 -40.88 1.84
C ASN A 134 -13.48 -39.76 2.39
N VAL A 135 -12.17 -39.99 2.44
CA VAL A 135 -11.18 -39.10 3.03
C VAL A 135 -10.42 -38.32 1.97
N TYR A 136 -10.49 -36.99 2.04
CA TYR A 136 -9.81 -36.08 1.13
C TYR A 136 -8.67 -35.35 1.84
N LEU A 137 -7.44 -35.64 1.41
CA LEU A 137 -6.19 -35.06 1.88
C LEU A 137 -5.82 -33.88 0.98
N ILE A 138 -6.22 -32.68 1.36
CA ILE A 138 -5.89 -31.46 0.63
C ILE A 138 -4.42 -31.12 0.86
N VAL A 139 -3.67 -30.93 -0.23
CA VAL A 139 -2.27 -30.52 -0.17
C VAL A 139 -2.16 -29.13 -0.79
N ALA A 140 -2.09 -28.11 0.07
CA ALA A 140 -2.18 -26.72 -0.31
C ALA A 140 -0.79 -26.06 -0.31
N SER A 141 -0.38 -25.56 -1.48
CA SER A 141 0.86 -24.81 -1.67
C SER A 141 0.58 -23.48 -2.36
N LEU A 142 1.56 -22.58 -2.42
CA LEU A 142 1.42 -21.20 -2.94
C LEU A 142 0.54 -21.08 -4.20
N HIS A 143 0.78 -21.94 -5.19
CA HIS A 143 -0.03 -22.04 -6.43
C HIS A 143 -0.62 -23.44 -6.65
N GLY A 144 -0.61 -24.32 -5.65
CA GLY A 144 -1.05 -25.72 -5.80
C GLY A 144 -0.30 -26.48 -6.88
N GLY A 145 0.96 -26.13 -7.13
CA GLY A 145 1.83 -26.71 -8.15
C GLY A 145 2.99 -27.46 -7.48
N ASN A 146 4.21 -26.99 -7.74
CA ASN A 146 5.50 -27.55 -7.30
C ASN A 146 5.49 -28.27 -5.95
N SER A 147 5.30 -27.58 -4.82
CA SER A 147 5.43 -28.19 -3.48
C SER A 147 4.35 -29.26 -3.23
N SER A 148 3.09 -28.98 -3.58
CA SER A 148 2.02 -29.99 -3.49
C SER A 148 2.26 -31.19 -4.41
N GLY A 149 2.86 -30.98 -5.58
CA GLY A 149 3.28 -32.05 -6.49
C GLY A 149 4.43 -32.86 -5.92
N PHE A 150 5.41 -32.21 -5.28
CA PHE A 150 6.55 -32.84 -4.63
C PHE A 150 6.10 -33.83 -3.54
N PHE A 151 5.23 -33.40 -2.61
CA PHE A 151 4.73 -34.27 -1.53
C PHE A 151 3.83 -35.41 -2.06
N ILE A 152 2.88 -35.12 -2.94
CA ILE A 152 1.99 -36.13 -3.51
C ILE A 152 2.78 -37.16 -4.34
N SER A 153 3.69 -36.71 -5.21
CA SER A 153 4.48 -37.62 -6.06
C SER A 153 5.42 -38.48 -5.23
N SER A 154 6.08 -37.89 -4.22
CA SER A 154 6.94 -38.64 -3.29
C SER A 154 6.17 -39.76 -2.57
N TYR A 155 4.94 -39.49 -2.12
CA TYR A 155 4.09 -40.52 -1.49
C TYR A 155 3.70 -41.62 -2.47
N LEU A 156 3.27 -41.25 -3.69
CA LEU A 156 2.92 -42.22 -4.74
C LEU A 156 4.11 -43.13 -5.12
N MET A 157 5.33 -42.59 -5.08
CA MET A 157 6.56 -43.36 -5.30
C MET A 157 6.88 -44.28 -4.11
N LYS A 158 6.92 -43.75 -2.87
CA LYS A 158 7.29 -44.51 -1.66
C LYS A 158 6.27 -45.59 -1.28
N PHE A 159 4.97 -45.30 -1.36
CA PHE A 159 3.89 -46.18 -0.87
C PHE A 159 2.96 -46.69 -1.98
N GLY A 160 2.73 -45.89 -3.02
CA GLY A 160 1.86 -46.26 -4.14
C GLY A 160 2.49 -47.23 -5.16
N LYS A 161 3.80 -47.51 -5.06
CA LYS A 161 4.62 -48.27 -6.04
C LYS A 161 4.68 -47.64 -7.44
N PHE A 162 4.46 -46.33 -7.56
CA PHE A 162 4.54 -45.65 -8.85
C PHE A 162 5.99 -45.38 -9.23
N SER A 163 6.31 -45.47 -10.53
CA SER A 163 7.57 -44.90 -11.03
C SER A 163 7.57 -43.37 -10.84
N PHE A 164 8.75 -42.76 -10.80
CA PHE A 164 8.93 -41.30 -10.85
C PHE A 164 8.07 -40.66 -11.96
N ASP A 165 8.10 -41.30 -13.13
CA ASP A 165 7.43 -40.87 -14.34
C ASP A 165 5.90 -40.93 -14.19
N ASP A 166 5.37 -41.98 -13.57
CA ASP A 166 3.92 -42.18 -13.41
C ASP A 166 3.32 -41.38 -12.25
N ALA A 167 4.10 -41.13 -11.20
CA ALA A 167 3.75 -40.18 -10.15
C ALA A 167 3.60 -38.75 -10.71
N ILE A 168 4.57 -38.29 -11.52
CA ILE A 168 4.54 -36.98 -12.18
C ILE A 168 3.38 -36.89 -13.18
N LYS A 169 3.16 -37.92 -14.02
CA LYS A 169 2.01 -37.98 -14.95
C LYS A 169 0.68 -37.90 -14.20
N THR A 170 0.54 -38.62 -13.10
CA THR A 170 -0.69 -38.68 -12.29
C THR A 170 -0.99 -37.33 -11.65
N PHE A 171 0.00 -36.70 -11.01
CA PHE A 171 -0.13 -35.35 -10.48
C PHE A 171 -0.48 -34.33 -11.58
N THR A 172 0.23 -34.38 -12.71
CA THR A 172 0.05 -33.45 -13.85
C THR A 172 -1.30 -33.62 -14.56
N LYS A 173 -1.93 -34.80 -14.46
CA LYS A 173 -3.30 -35.05 -14.94
C LYS A 173 -4.35 -34.40 -14.03
N SER A 174 -4.17 -34.48 -12.71
CA SER A 174 -5.05 -33.83 -11.72
C SER A 174 -4.90 -32.30 -11.70
N ARG A 175 -3.66 -31.83 -11.86
CA ARG A 175 -3.30 -30.42 -11.86
C ARG A 175 -2.64 -30.08 -13.21
N PRO A 176 -3.40 -29.64 -14.22
CA PRO A 176 -2.89 -29.50 -15.59
C PRO A 176 -1.61 -28.64 -15.71
N ARG A 177 -0.55 -29.26 -16.25
CA ARG A 177 0.84 -28.78 -16.32
C ARG A 177 1.59 -28.66 -14.97
N GLY A 178 1.07 -29.25 -13.91
CA GLY A 178 1.77 -29.74 -12.71
C GLY A 178 2.91 -28.87 -12.19
N PHE A 179 4.13 -29.41 -12.30
CA PHE A 179 5.38 -28.73 -11.96
C PHE A 179 5.76 -27.71 -13.05
N TYR A 180 6.31 -26.58 -12.63
CA TYR A 180 6.81 -25.54 -13.55
C TYR A 180 8.20 -25.00 -13.19
N ASP A 181 8.71 -25.29 -11.99
CA ASP A 181 10.12 -25.09 -11.63
C ASP A 181 10.86 -26.45 -11.56
N LYS A 182 12.15 -26.48 -11.91
CA LYS A 182 12.92 -27.74 -12.02
C LYS A 182 13.32 -28.36 -10.68
N GLU A 183 13.69 -27.52 -9.72
CA GLU A 183 14.16 -27.92 -8.39
C GLU A 183 13.34 -29.03 -7.70
N PRO A 184 11.98 -28.97 -7.62
CA PRO A 184 11.20 -30.08 -7.04
C PRO A 184 11.33 -31.41 -7.79
N LEU A 185 11.56 -31.39 -9.11
CA LEU A 185 11.80 -32.60 -9.90
C LEU A 185 13.23 -33.12 -9.73
N GLU A 186 14.20 -32.22 -9.60
CA GLU A 186 15.60 -32.55 -9.28
C GLU A 186 15.68 -33.22 -7.90
N GLN A 187 14.95 -32.71 -6.91
CA GLN A 187 14.88 -33.30 -5.58
C GLN A 187 14.09 -34.61 -5.55
N LEU A 188 12.95 -34.72 -6.26
CA LEU A 188 12.25 -36.01 -6.45
C LEU A 188 13.14 -37.08 -7.08
N ALA A 189 14.02 -36.70 -8.02
CA ALA A 189 14.94 -37.62 -8.66
C ALA A 189 16.02 -38.16 -7.68
N THR A 190 16.32 -37.46 -6.58
CA THR A 190 17.20 -37.99 -5.53
C THR A 190 16.55 -39.02 -4.62
N LEU A 191 15.20 -39.12 -4.61
CA LEU A 191 14.46 -40.08 -3.79
C LEU A 191 14.38 -41.48 -4.42
N VAL A 192 14.91 -41.67 -5.63
CA VAL A 192 14.98 -42.96 -6.34
C VAL A 192 16.44 -43.36 -6.57
N ALA A 193 16.71 -44.67 -6.46
CA ALA A 193 18.05 -45.22 -6.70
C ALA A 193 18.44 -45.26 -8.19
N GLU A 194 17.47 -45.09 -9.09
CA GLU A 194 17.67 -45.13 -10.55
C GLU A 194 17.94 -43.74 -11.13
N LYS A 195 18.79 -43.66 -12.16
CA LYS A 195 19.05 -42.41 -12.90
C LYS A 195 17.87 -42.04 -13.81
N VAL A 196 16.85 -41.43 -13.23
CA VAL A 196 15.68 -40.92 -13.95
C VAL A 196 16.03 -39.68 -14.80
N LYS A 197 15.42 -39.56 -15.99
CA LYS A 197 15.53 -38.37 -16.83
C LYS A 197 14.46 -37.36 -16.41
N ILE A 198 14.87 -36.18 -15.99
CA ILE A 198 13.95 -35.09 -15.65
C ILE A 198 13.22 -34.59 -16.91
N PRO A 199 11.88 -34.53 -16.93
CA PRO A 199 11.10 -34.11 -18.09
C PRO A 199 11.19 -32.60 -18.35
N ASP A 200 11.10 -32.21 -19.63
CA ASP A 200 11.08 -30.80 -20.03
C ASP A 200 9.78 -30.10 -19.60
N LEU A 201 9.92 -29.18 -18.64
CA LEU A 201 8.81 -28.46 -18.05
C LEU A 201 8.14 -27.50 -19.03
N LYS A 202 6.80 -27.51 -19.03
CA LYS A 202 5.96 -26.64 -19.88
C LYS A 202 5.04 -25.82 -18.99
N MET A 203 5.43 -24.58 -18.75
CA MET A 203 4.71 -23.60 -17.91
C MET A 203 3.18 -23.62 -18.16
N PRO A 204 2.32 -23.66 -17.12
CA PRO A 204 0.86 -23.74 -17.24
C PRO A 204 0.22 -22.76 -18.22
N LYS A 205 -0.95 -23.11 -18.78
CA LYS A 205 -1.71 -22.22 -19.68
C LYS A 205 -1.99 -20.88 -18.99
N TRP A 206 -2.68 -20.94 -17.85
CA TRP A 206 -2.96 -19.77 -17.01
C TRP A 206 -1.70 -18.96 -16.73
N LEU A 207 -0.59 -19.60 -16.32
CA LEU A 207 0.66 -18.90 -16.02
C LEU A 207 1.32 -18.30 -17.27
N LYS A 208 1.22 -18.90 -18.46
CA LYS A 208 1.74 -18.35 -19.72
C LYS A 208 0.90 -17.20 -20.24
N GLU A 209 -0.42 -17.37 -20.26
CA GLU A 209 -1.39 -16.37 -20.71
C GLU A 209 -1.41 -15.15 -19.77
N ASN A 210 -1.09 -15.35 -18.49
CA ASN A 210 -0.99 -14.30 -17.49
C ASN A 210 0.44 -13.89 -17.13
N LYS A 211 1.47 -14.38 -17.84
CA LYS A 211 2.86 -13.96 -17.57
C LYS A 211 3.03 -12.52 -18.02
N TYR A 212 3.07 -11.60 -17.06
CA TYR A 212 3.52 -10.24 -17.31
C TYR A 212 4.98 -10.28 -17.81
N ILE A 213 5.22 -9.74 -19.01
CA ILE A 213 6.52 -9.76 -19.70
C ILE A 213 7.38 -8.52 -19.32
N GLY A 214 6.86 -7.66 -18.45
CA GLY A 214 7.38 -6.32 -18.22
C GLY A 214 6.66 -5.28 -19.09
N ALA A 215 7.08 -4.02 -18.98
CA ALA A 215 6.52 -2.91 -19.75
C ALA A 215 6.98 -2.99 -21.22
N THR A 216 6.22 -3.71 -22.04
CA THR A 216 6.42 -3.80 -23.50
C THR A 216 5.60 -2.80 -24.29
N SER A 217 4.63 -2.13 -23.65
CA SER A 217 3.91 -0.97 -24.18
C SER A 217 4.50 0.32 -23.61
N GLU A 218 4.43 1.40 -24.39
CA GLU A 218 4.83 2.73 -23.92
C GLU A 218 3.87 3.25 -22.85
N ILE A 219 4.41 3.98 -21.87
CA ILE A 219 3.61 4.68 -20.86
C ILE A 219 2.98 5.91 -21.53
N THR A 220 1.68 5.83 -21.83
CA THR A 220 0.91 6.92 -22.42
C THR A 220 0.52 8.02 -21.43
N LEU A 221 0.68 7.79 -20.12
CA LEU A 221 0.38 8.77 -19.08
C LEU A 221 1.52 9.79 -18.92
N PRO A 222 1.21 11.07 -18.64
CA PRO A 222 2.21 12.09 -18.34
C PRO A 222 3.09 11.70 -17.15
N MET A 223 4.38 12.03 -17.27
CA MET A 223 5.42 11.70 -16.29
C MET A 223 5.66 12.85 -15.32
N GLU A 224 4.92 12.86 -14.21
CA GLU A 224 5.24 13.73 -13.08
C GLU A 224 6.59 13.32 -12.46
N SER A 225 7.44 14.30 -12.20
CA SER A 225 8.70 14.12 -11.44
C SER A 225 8.76 15.08 -10.28
N THR A 226 7.64 15.21 -9.55
CA THR A 226 7.56 16.13 -8.42
C THR A 226 8.49 15.68 -7.29
N PRO A 227 9.20 16.60 -6.61
CA PRO A 227 9.35 18.02 -6.91
C PRO A 227 10.56 18.38 -7.82
N SER A 228 11.41 17.40 -8.20
CA SER A 228 12.60 17.57 -9.06
C SER A 228 13.51 18.75 -8.70
N PHE A 229 13.96 18.81 -7.43
CA PHE A 229 14.77 19.91 -6.89
C PHE A 229 16.00 20.30 -7.74
N GLU A 230 16.67 19.33 -8.38
CA GLU A 230 17.82 19.56 -9.29
C GLU A 230 17.51 20.56 -10.40
N LYS A 231 16.31 20.46 -11.02
CA LYS A 231 15.84 21.39 -12.08
C LYS A 231 15.81 22.84 -11.61
N TYR A 232 15.69 23.06 -10.30
CA TYR A 232 15.51 24.37 -9.69
C TYR A 232 16.72 24.86 -8.88
N GLY A 233 17.87 24.18 -8.98
CA GLY A 233 19.13 24.53 -8.29
C GLY A 233 19.37 23.84 -6.95
N GLY A 234 18.54 22.84 -6.59
CA GLY A 234 18.72 22.06 -5.37
C GLY A 234 19.73 20.93 -5.55
N VAL A 235 20.70 20.81 -4.64
CA VAL A 235 21.74 19.76 -4.68
C VAL A 235 21.42 18.68 -3.65
N GLU A 236 21.32 17.42 -4.07
CA GLU A 236 21.16 16.29 -3.13
C GLU A 236 22.42 16.15 -2.26
N MET A 237 22.22 16.17 -0.94
CA MET A 237 23.31 16.05 0.02
C MET A 237 23.84 14.63 0.10
N LYS A 238 25.16 14.51 0.26
CA LYS A 238 25.89 13.23 0.36
C LYS A 238 26.77 13.13 1.62
N ASP A 239 26.91 14.23 2.37
CA ASP A 239 27.58 14.26 3.66
C ASP A 239 26.68 13.61 4.71
N GLN A 240 27.02 12.39 5.12
CA GLN A 240 26.23 11.63 6.07
C GLN A 240 26.27 12.22 7.50
N ALA A 241 27.32 12.95 7.88
CA ALA A 241 27.40 13.57 9.20
C ALA A 241 26.46 14.78 9.29
N LEU A 242 26.47 15.63 8.25
CA LEU A 242 25.56 16.77 8.17
C LEU A 242 24.09 16.32 7.97
N ILE A 243 23.83 15.26 7.19
CA ILE A 243 22.49 14.65 7.09
C ILE A 243 22.00 14.18 8.47
N THR A 244 22.83 13.50 9.26
CA THR A 244 22.45 13.05 10.61
C THR A 244 22.15 14.25 11.53
N LYS A 245 23.00 15.27 11.54
CA LYS A 245 22.78 16.52 12.32
C LYS A 245 21.45 17.21 11.95
N LEU A 246 21.15 17.33 10.65
CA LEU A 246 19.90 17.92 10.18
C LEU A 246 18.68 17.03 10.49
N GLN A 247 18.84 15.70 10.43
CA GLN A 247 17.80 14.77 10.84
C GLN A 247 17.48 14.86 12.34
N GLU A 248 18.50 15.01 13.19
CA GLU A 248 18.33 15.22 14.63
C GLU A 248 17.63 16.56 14.94
N LEU A 249 18.03 17.64 14.27
CA LEU A 249 17.38 18.95 14.35
C LEU A 249 15.89 18.87 13.98
N VAL A 250 15.57 18.19 12.88
CA VAL A 250 14.20 18.01 12.40
C VAL A 250 13.40 17.12 13.36
N ASN A 251 13.92 15.95 13.72
CA ASN A 251 13.26 14.99 14.61
C ASN A 251 12.98 15.60 15.98
N GLY A 252 13.95 16.32 16.56
CA GLY A 252 13.82 17.05 17.82
C GLY A 252 12.93 18.31 17.77
N SER A 253 12.21 18.54 16.66
CA SER A 253 11.29 19.66 16.46
C SER A 253 9.85 19.24 16.16
N LEU A 254 9.52 17.94 16.24
CA LEU A 254 8.21 17.38 15.84
C LEU A 254 7.36 16.91 17.03
N GLU A 255 6.06 16.76 16.78
CA GLU A 255 5.09 16.09 17.68
C GLU A 255 4.63 14.75 17.08
N GLU A 256 4.06 13.88 17.91
CA GLU A 256 3.44 12.59 17.53
C GLU A 256 2.35 12.70 16.45
N SER A 257 1.80 13.90 16.26
CA SER A 257 0.77 14.23 15.26
C SER A 257 1.31 14.40 13.83
N PHE A 258 2.63 14.29 13.63
CA PHE A 258 3.22 14.04 12.32
C PHE A 258 3.44 12.54 12.13
N VAL A 259 3.30 12.05 10.89
CA VAL A 259 3.76 10.70 10.53
C VAL A 259 5.29 10.69 10.60
N ASN A 260 5.86 10.32 11.76
CA ASN A 260 7.29 10.09 11.93
C ASN A 260 7.69 8.71 11.40
N SER A 261 7.50 8.51 10.10
CA SER A 261 8.01 7.33 9.41
C SER A 261 9.53 7.46 9.21
N LYS A 262 10.24 6.32 9.19
CA LYS A 262 11.69 6.26 8.87
C LYS A 262 12.03 6.63 7.42
N SER A 263 11.08 7.21 6.68
CA SER A 263 11.19 7.51 5.25
C SER A 263 10.77 8.94 4.92
N THR A 264 9.68 9.49 5.47
CA THR A 264 9.32 10.91 5.29
C THR A 264 8.40 11.39 6.40
N ILE A 265 8.62 12.63 6.86
CA ILE A 265 7.75 13.31 7.81
C ILE A 265 6.69 14.09 7.02
N ILE A 266 5.42 13.70 7.16
CA ILE A 266 4.29 14.29 6.42
C ILE A 266 3.15 14.61 7.41
N PRO A 267 2.45 15.75 7.26
CA PRO A 267 1.28 16.06 8.08
C PRO A 267 0.18 14.99 7.97
N VAL A 268 -0.56 14.77 9.06
CA VAL A 268 -1.72 13.87 9.08
C VAL A 268 -2.94 14.63 8.56
N PHE A 269 -3.38 14.29 7.34
CA PHE A 269 -4.60 14.81 6.74
C PHE A 269 -5.78 13.89 7.07
N ARG A 270 -6.56 14.22 8.11
CA ARG A 270 -7.81 13.53 8.44
C ARG A 270 -8.92 14.01 7.51
N VAL A 271 -9.28 13.20 6.52
CA VAL A 271 -10.41 13.50 5.62
C VAL A 271 -11.69 13.65 6.44
N TRP A 272 -12.49 14.69 6.17
CA TRP A 272 -13.71 14.99 6.90
C TRP A 272 -14.68 13.82 6.90
N LYS A 273 -15.31 13.59 8.05
CA LYS A 273 -16.41 12.65 8.26
C LYS A 273 -17.46 13.32 9.10
N ASP A 274 -18.72 12.92 8.94
CA ASP A 274 -19.83 13.53 9.68
C ASP A 274 -19.72 13.33 11.21
N THR A 275 -19.01 12.29 11.65
CA THR A 275 -18.64 12.07 13.07
C THR A 275 -17.71 13.14 13.65
N MET A 276 -17.02 13.93 12.81
CA MET A 276 -16.15 15.03 13.26
C MET A 276 -16.91 16.30 13.65
N LYS A 277 -18.23 16.36 13.43
CA LYS A 277 -19.07 17.52 13.77
C LYS A 277 -18.94 17.95 15.24
N GLU A 278 -18.81 17.00 16.17
CA GLU A 278 -18.59 17.30 17.59
C GLU A 278 -17.19 17.85 17.90
N GLU A 279 -16.13 17.29 17.31
CA GLU A 279 -14.77 17.83 17.47
C GLU A 279 -14.70 19.25 16.88
N PHE A 280 -15.39 19.46 15.76
CA PHE A 280 -15.50 20.76 15.11
C PHE A 280 -16.31 21.76 15.95
N ALA A 281 -17.38 21.34 16.62
CA ALA A 281 -18.16 22.17 17.54
C ALA A 281 -17.34 22.66 18.74
N LYS A 282 -16.52 21.77 19.32
CA LYS A 282 -15.74 22.02 20.55
C LYS A 282 -14.48 22.87 20.34
N ASN A 283 -14.16 23.29 19.11
CA ASN A 283 -12.86 23.91 18.76
C ASN A 283 -12.94 25.10 17.80
N VAL A 284 -11.92 25.97 17.88
CA VAL A 284 -11.72 27.10 16.95
C VAL A 284 -10.70 26.70 15.88
N TYR A 285 -11.01 27.02 14.61
CA TYR A 285 -10.15 26.69 13.47
C TYR A 285 -9.78 27.93 12.64
N ARG A 286 -8.77 27.75 11.80
CA ARG A 286 -8.47 28.53 10.60
C ARG A 286 -8.65 27.66 9.36
N ILE A 287 -8.75 28.30 8.20
CA ILE A 287 -8.94 27.64 6.91
C ILE A 287 -7.82 28.03 5.94
N SER A 288 -7.41 27.09 5.09
CA SER A 288 -6.39 27.30 4.05
C SER A 288 -6.59 26.29 2.92
N PHE A 289 -5.94 26.49 1.78
CA PHE A 289 -5.95 25.53 0.67
C PHE A 289 -4.77 24.55 0.78
N GLN A 290 -4.95 23.35 0.24
CA GLN A 290 -3.88 22.38 0.01
C GLN A 290 -3.54 22.37 -1.48
N PRO A 291 -2.42 22.97 -1.91
CA PRO A 291 -2.04 22.94 -3.32
C PRO A 291 -1.60 21.53 -3.73
N GLN A 292 -1.82 21.19 -5.00
CA GLN A 292 -1.33 19.98 -5.64
C GLN A 292 0.20 20.04 -5.69
N GLY A 293 0.85 19.34 -4.76
CA GLY A 293 2.28 19.46 -4.54
C GLY A 293 2.79 18.63 -3.38
N THR A 294 4.10 18.66 -3.20
CA THR A 294 4.82 17.74 -2.32
C THR A 294 4.99 18.35 -0.92
N ASN A 295 4.57 17.65 0.14
CA ASN A 295 4.79 18.11 1.52
C ASN A 295 6.26 17.95 1.91
N VAL A 296 6.86 19.00 2.49
CA VAL A 296 8.30 19.04 2.85
C VAL A 296 8.53 19.77 4.18
N ILE A 297 9.73 19.58 4.73
CA ILE A 297 10.26 20.40 5.83
C ILE A 297 11.38 21.28 5.28
N LEU A 298 11.33 22.58 5.58
CA LEU A 298 12.39 23.55 5.33
C LEU A 298 13.14 23.78 6.65
N CYS A 299 14.46 23.65 6.64
CA CYS A 299 15.30 23.98 7.79
C CYS A 299 16.60 24.68 7.37
N SER A 300 17.27 25.29 8.33
CA SER A 300 18.61 25.84 8.18
C SER A 300 19.33 25.83 9.52
N ASP A 301 20.64 25.62 9.47
CA ASP A 301 21.60 25.74 10.57
C ASP A 301 22.87 26.52 10.16
N ASP A 302 22.83 27.19 9.00
CA ASP A 302 23.95 27.92 8.37
C ASP A 302 23.41 29.11 7.57
N GLU A 303 23.98 30.31 7.77
CA GLU A 303 23.55 31.56 7.12
C GLU A 303 23.60 31.54 5.58
N ARG A 304 24.23 30.53 4.97
CA ARG A 304 24.46 30.40 3.52
C ARG A 304 23.56 29.39 2.83
N TYR A 305 22.80 28.58 3.59
CA TYR A 305 22.07 27.43 3.03
C TYR A 305 20.67 27.25 3.62
N LEU A 306 19.74 26.90 2.73
CA LEU A 306 18.48 26.27 3.07
C LEU A 306 18.57 24.77 2.76
N TYR A 307 17.95 23.95 3.60
CA TYR A 307 17.82 22.51 3.38
C TYR A 307 16.34 22.12 3.33
N ILE A 308 15.94 21.49 2.23
CA ILE A 308 14.61 20.89 2.10
C ILE A 308 14.74 19.38 2.37
N HIS A 309 14.09 18.93 3.44
CA HIS A 309 13.97 17.50 3.75
C HIS A 309 12.75 16.91 3.02
N TYR A 310 12.99 15.88 2.20
CA TYR A 310 11.96 15.20 1.43
C TYR A 310 12.39 13.80 0.97
N GLY A 311 11.54 12.80 1.21
CA GLY A 311 11.87 11.40 0.87
C GLY A 311 12.95 10.81 1.79
N PHE A 312 13.20 9.50 1.65
CA PHE A 312 13.97 8.61 2.56
C PHE A 312 15.23 9.20 3.22
N ASN A 313 15.04 10.03 4.25
CA ASN A 313 16.04 10.84 4.95
C ASN A 313 16.97 11.62 3.99
N ARG A 314 16.41 12.17 2.90
CA ARG A 314 17.14 12.96 1.89
C ARG A 314 16.97 14.44 2.15
N PHE A 315 18.09 15.17 2.10
CA PHE A 315 18.15 16.62 2.22
C PHE A 315 18.67 17.25 0.92
N TRP A 316 18.05 18.35 0.53
CA TRP A 316 18.33 19.09 -0.68
C TRP A 316 18.79 20.50 -0.33
N ARG A 317 20.07 20.79 -0.60
CA ARG A 317 20.69 22.08 -0.29
C ARG A 317 20.37 23.09 -1.38
N PHE A 318 19.94 24.29 -0.97
CA PHE A 318 19.80 25.47 -1.82
C PHE A 318 20.61 26.61 -1.22
N ASP A 319 21.51 27.19 -2.00
CA ASP A 319 22.27 28.38 -1.62
C ASP A 319 21.32 29.60 -1.42
N ALA A 320 21.43 30.26 -0.26
CA ALA A 320 20.58 31.39 0.13
C ALA A 320 21.23 32.17 1.28
N LYS A 321 21.03 33.50 1.33
CA LYS A 321 21.41 34.29 2.51
C LYS A 321 20.29 34.23 3.54
N VAL A 322 20.56 33.63 4.70
CA VAL A 322 19.62 33.37 5.79
C VAL A 322 20.00 34.27 6.97
N MET A 323 19.32 35.40 7.12
CA MET A 323 19.63 36.47 8.08
C MET A 323 18.67 36.44 9.29
N THR A 324 18.37 35.24 9.79
CA THR A 324 17.40 34.97 10.86
C THR A 324 18.07 34.16 11.96
N ASP A 325 17.52 34.15 13.18
CA ASP A 325 18.12 33.40 14.28
C ASP A 325 18.09 31.87 13.98
N LEU A 326 19.18 31.16 14.28
CA LEU A 326 19.43 29.78 13.82
C LEU A 326 19.62 28.78 14.99
N PRO A 327 19.32 27.48 14.79
CA PRO A 327 18.68 26.89 13.61
C PRO A 327 17.16 27.13 13.59
N PHE A 328 16.53 27.04 12.42
CA PHE A 328 15.06 27.04 12.30
C PHE A 328 14.53 25.79 11.61
N VAL A 329 13.28 25.43 11.92
CA VAL A 329 12.54 24.33 11.26
C VAL A 329 11.10 24.78 10.98
N ALA A 330 10.67 24.65 9.73
CA ALA A 330 9.35 25.03 9.23
C ALA A 330 8.78 23.95 8.29
N VAL A 331 7.46 23.92 8.14
CA VAL A 331 6.74 22.98 7.26
C VAL A 331 6.20 23.75 6.06
N GLY A 332 6.16 23.12 4.88
CA GLY A 332 5.57 23.71 3.69
C GLY A 332 5.16 22.68 2.64
N VAL A 333 4.59 23.18 1.55
CA VAL A 333 4.30 22.39 0.34
C VAL A 333 5.07 23.00 -0.83
N VAL A 334 5.86 22.19 -1.54
CA VAL A 334 6.51 22.62 -2.79
C VAL A 334 5.63 22.31 -3.99
N VAL A 335 5.48 23.31 -4.84
CA VAL A 335 4.67 23.28 -6.07
C VAL A 335 5.61 23.62 -7.23
N PRO A 336 5.94 22.66 -8.10
CA PRO A 336 6.79 22.91 -9.26
C PRO A 336 6.00 23.61 -10.36
N MET A 337 6.36 24.86 -10.63
CA MET A 337 5.91 25.63 -11.80
C MET A 337 6.84 25.33 -13.00
N GLU A 338 6.49 25.81 -14.19
CA GLU A 338 7.30 25.65 -15.41
C GLU A 338 8.75 26.11 -15.22
N GLU A 339 8.95 27.34 -14.75
CA GLU A 339 10.27 27.93 -14.52
C GLU A 339 10.83 27.76 -13.10
N LYS A 340 9.95 27.69 -12.09
CA LYS A 340 10.26 27.99 -10.67
C LYS A 340 9.64 26.97 -9.71
N LEU A 341 10.28 26.73 -8.58
CA LEU A 341 9.75 25.93 -7.49
C LEU A 341 9.18 26.86 -6.41
N HIS A 342 7.86 26.87 -6.24
CA HIS A 342 7.21 27.64 -5.18
C HIS A 342 7.11 26.81 -3.90
N LEU A 343 7.69 27.28 -2.79
CA LEU A 343 7.59 26.64 -1.48
C LEU A 343 6.63 27.43 -0.59
N TYR A 344 5.41 26.93 -0.44
CA TYR A 344 4.37 27.54 0.40
C TYR A 344 4.53 27.09 1.85
N LEU A 345 5.20 27.91 2.66
CA LEU A 345 5.35 27.71 4.11
C LEU A 345 4.00 27.77 4.80
N SER A 346 3.69 26.70 5.53
CA SER A 346 2.40 26.44 6.17
C SER A 346 2.45 26.59 7.69
N ASP A 347 3.56 26.25 8.32
CA ASP A 347 3.75 26.33 9.78
C ASP A 347 5.23 26.43 10.16
N ILE A 348 5.52 26.86 11.39
CA ILE A 348 6.90 26.98 11.91
C ILE A 348 6.99 26.27 13.26
N LEU A 349 7.96 25.35 13.37
CA LEU A 349 8.09 24.43 14.51
C LEU A 349 9.06 24.97 15.55
N ARG A 350 10.16 25.59 15.09
CA ARG A 350 11.30 25.97 15.92
C ARG A 350 12.09 27.14 15.32
N ILE A 351 12.59 28.02 16.18
CA ILE A 351 13.69 28.97 15.93
C ILE A 351 14.64 28.90 17.14
N GLU A 352 15.96 28.83 16.92
CA GLU A 352 17.01 28.62 17.94
C GLU A 352 16.72 27.44 18.90
N LYS A 353 16.37 27.75 20.16
CA LYS A 353 15.93 26.86 21.24
C LYS A 353 14.44 26.98 21.53
N ARG A 354 13.73 27.92 20.88
CA ARG A 354 12.31 28.19 21.07
C ARG A 354 11.47 27.27 20.20
N SER A 355 10.76 26.36 20.83
CA SER A 355 9.66 25.61 20.21
C SER A 355 8.43 26.51 20.03
N PHE A 356 7.75 26.37 18.89
CA PHE A 356 6.48 27.04 18.56
C PHE A 356 5.29 26.07 18.62
N LEU A 357 5.51 24.79 18.91
CA LEU A 357 4.51 23.71 18.89
C LEU A 357 3.23 24.08 19.68
N LYS A 358 3.38 24.70 20.86
CA LYS A 358 2.29 25.08 21.77
C LYS A 358 1.65 26.45 21.50
N ASN A 359 2.14 27.23 20.53
CA ASN A 359 1.61 28.58 20.23
C ASN A 359 0.35 28.51 19.36
N ASP A 360 -0.60 29.44 19.55
CA ASP A 360 -1.74 29.63 18.63
C ASP A 360 -1.23 29.81 17.19
N ILE A 361 -1.87 29.14 16.21
CA ILE A 361 -1.47 29.20 14.77
C ILE A 361 -1.26 30.63 14.26
N ASP A 362 -2.07 31.59 14.74
CA ASP A 362 -1.98 33.01 14.37
C ASP A 362 -0.58 33.61 14.67
N ILE A 363 0.05 33.17 15.76
CA ILE A 363 1.41 33.60 16.15
C ILE A 363 2.44 32.97 15.21
N ARG A 364 2.26 31.68 14.89
CA ARG A 364 3.19 30.89 14.07
C ARG A 364 3.21 31.40 12.62
N THR A 365 2.04 31.65 12.03
CA THR A 365 1.92 32.25 10.70
C THR A 365 2.44 33.70 10.67
N SER A 366 2.20 34.48 11.73
CA SER A 366 2.78 35.82 11.86
C SER A 366 4.32 35.78 11.94
N SER A 367 4.90 34.79 12.61
CA SER A 367 6.36 34.57 12.64
C SER A 367 6.91 34.18 11.26
N ILE A 368 6.20 33.37 10.48
CA ILE A 368 6.58 33.09 9.08
C ILE A 368 6.59 34.37 8.24
N TRP A 369 5.51 35.16 8.31
CA TRP A 369 5.31 36.33 7.45
C TRP A 369 6.17 37.54 7.81
N HIS A 370 6.24 37.92 9.09
CA HIS A 370 6.94 39.14 9.52
C HIS A 370 8.40 38.93 9.90
N TYR A 371 8.78 37.71 10.30
CA TYR A 371 10.09 37.45 10.91
C TYR A 371 10.96 36.51 10.03
N LEU A 372 10.41 35.42 9.50
CA LEU A 372 11.21 34.42 8.76
C LEU A 372 11.40 34.80 7.29
N LEU A 373 10.31 34.92 6.53
CA LEU A 373 10.36 35.16 5.07
C LEU A 373 11.12 36.43 4.66
N PRO A 374 10.98 37.60 5.33
CA PRO A 374 11.68 38.83 4.92
C PRO A 374 13.20 38.76 5.10
N ARG A 375 13.70 37.77 5.86
CA ARG A 375 15.13 37.62 6.18
C ARG A 375 15.83 36.50 5.42
N ILE A 376 15.13 35.83 4.50
CA ILE A 376 15.72 34.77 3.65
C ILE A 376 15.75 35.25 2.20
N GLN A 377 16.95 35.29 1.62
CA GLN A 377 17.19 35.67 0.22
C GLN A 377 17.78 34.48 -0.53
N THR A 378 16.97 33.78 -1.32
CA THR A 378 17.46 32.71 -2.20
C THR A 378 18.40 33.26 -3.27
N ASN A 379 19.48 32.53 -3.59
CA ASN A 379 20.38 32.87 -4.69
C ASN A 379 19.57 33.03 -6.00
N PRO A 380 19.72 34.10 -6.81
CA PRO A 380 18.98 34.30 -8.05
C PRO A 380 19.09 33.16 -9.08
N ASN A 381 20.19 32.39 -9.05
CA ASN A 381 20.37 31.21 -9.89
C ASN A 381 19.49 30.03 -9.44
N ASN A 382 19.12 29.99 -8.15
CA ASN A 382 18.19 29.01 -7.61
C ASN A 382 16.76 29.47 -7.91
N ARG A 383 16.05 28.65 -8.68
CA ARG A 383 14.67 28.91 -9.13
C ARG A 383 13.64 28.66 -8.01
N LEU A 384 14.09 28.54 -6.76
CA LEU A 384 13.29 28.38 -5.55
C LEU A 384 12.73 29.73 -5.10
N ARG A 385 11.43 29.80 -4.86
CA ARG A 385 10.74 30.97 -4.29
C ARG A 385 10.00 30.56 -3.02
N LEU A 386 10.43 31.10 -1.88
CA LEU A 386 9.68 30.94 -0.64
C LEU A 386 8.44 31.85 -0.65
N LEU A 387 7.31 31.31 -0.19
CA LEU A 387 6.01 31.98 -0.11
C LEU A 387 5.34 31.61 1.21
N TYR A 388 4.50 32.49 1.74
CA TYR A 388 3.58 32.14 2.81
C TYR A 388 2.33 31.48 2.22
N ARG A 389 1.82 30.41 2.85
CA ARG A 389 0.52 29.84 2.54
C ARG A 389 -0.57 30.62 3.29
N PRO A 390 -1.48 31.36 2.61
CA PRO A 390 -2.52 32.14 3.29
C PRO A 390 -3.39 31.29 4.23
N VAL A 391 -3.52 31.73 5.47
CA VAL A 391 -4.38 31.14 6.51
C VAL A 391 -5.43 32.16 6.93
N GLY A 392 -6.71 31.84 6.73
CA GLY A 392 -7.85 32.73 6.97
C GLY A 392 -8.77 32.31 8.11
N ARG A 393 -9.72 33.18 8.48
CA ARG A 393 -10.82 32.85 9.41
C ARG A 393 -11.98 32.22 8.64
N LEU A 394 -12.59 31.17 9.22
CA LEU A 394 -13.73 30.47 8.61
C LEU A 394 -14.89 31.40 8.24
N THR A 395 -15.27 32.26 9.18
CA THR A 395 -16.35 33.25 9.06
C THR A 395 -16.19 34.17 7.86
N ASP A 396 -14.96 34.54 7.54
CA ASP A 396 -14.65 35.65 6.63
C ASP A 396 -14.42 35.17 5.18
N CYS A 397 -14.01 33.90 4.99
CA CYS A 397 -13.47 33.45 3.71
C CYS A 397 -13.71 31.99 3.32
N ALA A 398 -14.41 31.17 4.09
CA ALA A 398 -14.49 29.72 3.82
C ALA A 398 -15.12 29.36 2.46
N THR A 399 -16.38 29.75 2.21
CA THR A 399 -17.03 29.52 0.91
C THR A 399 -16.34 30.27 -0.22
N LYS A 400 -15.91 31.52 0.02
CA LYS A 400 -15.17 32.31 -0.96
C LYS A 400 -13.88 31.61 -1.40
N LEU A 401 -13.11 31.04 -0.48
CA LEU A 401 -11.88 30.31 -0.81
C LEU A 401 -12.20 29.10 -1.68
N PHE A 402 -13.26 28.35 -1.37
CA PHE A 402 -13.68 27.18 -2.17
C PHE A 402 -14.15 27.54 -3.59
N ASP A 403 -14.83 28.69 -3.74
CA ASP A 403 -15.25 29.20 -5.05
C ASP A 403 -14.07 29.84 -5.83
N ASP A 404 -13.13 30.48 -5.14
CA ASP A 404 -11.90 31.01 -5.72
C ASP A 404 -10.94 29.88 -6.17
N THR A 405 -10.84 28.76 -5.44
CA THR A 405 -9.91 27.66 -5.76
C THR A 405 -10.25 26.93 -7.06
N VAL A 406 -11.49 26.98 -7.54
CA VAL A 406 -11.85 26.54 -8.90
C VAL A 406 -11.07 27.34 -9.97
N LYS A 407 -10.70 28.59 -9.66
CA LYS A 407 -9.98 29.53 -10.53
C LYS A 407 -8.50 29.68 -10.17
N PHE A 408 -7.97 28.89 -9.23
CA PHE A 408 -6.57 28.99 -8.83
C PHE A 408 -5.61 28.64 -9.97
N TYR A 409 -5.95 27.69 -10.83
CA TYR A 409 -5.12 27.38 -12.00
C TYR A 409 -5.02 28.57 -12.96
N GLU A 410 -6.15 29.24 -13.27
CA GLU A 410 -6.16 30.42 -14.14
C GLU A 410 -5.25 31.53 -13.59
N LYS A 411 -5.38 31.81 -12.29
CA LYS A 411 -4.77 32.95 -11.58
C LYS A 411 -3.32 32.73 -11.13
N PHE A 412 -2.97 31.51 -10.74
CA PHE A 412 -1.68 31.18 -10.12
C PHE A 412 -0.88 30.09 -10.84
N LYS A 413 -1.45 29.45 -11.89
CA LYS A 413 -0.83 28.39 -12.69
C LYS A 413 -0.48 27.11 -11.92
N PHE A 414 -1.19 26.83 -10.82
CA PHE A 414 -1.11 25.56 -10.10
C PHE A 414 -2.50 25.11 -9.63
N ASP A 415 -2.63 23.81 -9.37
CA ASP A 415 -3.88 23.16 -8.99
C ASP A 415 -4.03 22.97 -7.48
N VAL A 416 -5.26 22.77 -7.01
CA VAL A 416 -5.60 22.63 -5.59
C VAL A 416 -6.26 21.28 -5.36
N ASP A 417 -5.62 20.43 -4.56
CA ASP A 417 -6.15 19.11 -4.18
C ASP A 417 -7.41 19.28 -3.30
N GLY A 418 -7.40 20.25 -2.39
CA GLY A 418 -8.54 20.50 -1.49
C GLY A 418 -8.37 21.67 -0.52
N ILE A 419 -9.24 21.69 0.49
CA ILE A 419 -9.22 22.66 1.59
C ILE A 419 -8.87 21.95 2.90
N ILE A 420 -8.16 22.65 3.77
CA ILE A 420 -7.84 22.20 5.13
C ILE A 420 -8.37 23.14 6.20
N LEU A 421 -8.73 22.55 7.34
CA LEU A 421 -8.83 23.25 8.61
C LEU A 421 -7.57 23.02 9.45
N ILE A 422 -7.10 24.12 10.04
CA ILE A 422 -5.98 24.14 10.99
C ILE A 422 -6.55 24.52 12.35
N ARG A 423 -6.46 23.62 13.33
CA ARG A 423 -6.97 23.87 14.69
C ARG A 423 -6.17 25.00 15.33
N ARG A 424 -6.83 26.06 15.83
CA ARG A 424 -6.16 27.29 16.31
C ARG A 424 -5.24 27.00 17.50
N ARG A 425 -5.69 26.11 18.39
CA ARG A 425 -4.97 25.55 19.53
C ARG A 425 -5.08 24.03 19.46
N GLY A 426 -4.00 23.36 19.13
CA GLY A 426 -3.97 21.92 18.92
C GLY A 426 -2.61 21.48 18.39
N THR A 427 -2.42 20.16 18.34
CA THR A 427 -1.17 19.54 17.88
C THR A 427 -0.89 19.83 16.40
N MET A 428 0.39 20.00 16.10
CA MET A 428 0.91 20.41 14.80
C MET A 428 0.69 19.33 13.72
N GLY A 429 0.49 19.74 12.47
CA GLY A 429 0.36 18.81 11.34
C GLY A 429 -0.92 17.95 11.31
N ASN A 430 -1.77 18.00 12.33
CA ASN A 430 -3.08 17.33 12.35
C ASN A 430 -4.14 18.21 11.68
N PHE A 431 -4.24 18.11 10.35
CA PHE A 431 -5.18 18.89 9.55
C PHE A 431 -6.46 18.09 9.28
N ILE A 432 -7.63 18.73 9.41
CA ILE A 432 -8.88 18.19 8.84
C ILE A 432 -8.90 18.59 7.37
N TYR A 433 -9.21 17.66 6.48
CA TYR A 433 -9.13 17.84 5.02
C TYR A 433 -10.49 17.61 4.34
N VAL A 434 -10.83 18.45 3.37
CA VAL A 434 -11.93 18.22 2.42
C VAL A 434 -11.35 18.24 1.01
N PRO A 435 -11.44 17.14 0.24
CA PRO A 435 -10.99 17.11 -1.15
C PRO A 435 -11.82 18.07 -2.01
N GLN A 436 -11.17 18.68 -3.00
CA GLN A 436 -11.81 19.44 -4.08
C GLN A 436 -11.54 18.77 -5.42
N ARG A 437 -10.29 18.34 -5.64
CA ARG A 437 -9.96 17.25 -6.57
C ARG A 437 -9.82 15.94 -5.81
N GLN A 438 -9.96 14.84 -6.55
CA GLN A 438 -10.15 13.51 -5.98
C GLN A 438 -8.88 12.68 -6.06
N THR A 439 -7.72 13.32 -5.87
CA THR A 439 -6.42 12.72 -6.18
C THR A 439 -5.90 11.81 -5.07
N LEU A 440 -5.52 10.59 -5.44
CA LEU A 440 -4.83 9.61 -4.62
C LEU A 440 -3.51 9.22 -5.29
N LEU A 441 -2.45 9.06 -4.50
CA LEU A 441 -1.19 8.46 -4.96
C LEU A 441 -1.16 7.00 -4.50
N LEU A 442 -1.10 6.04 -5.43
CA LEU A 442 -1.06 4.61 -5.08
C LEU A 442 0.06 3.91 -5.85
N PHE A 443 0.79 3.02 -5.18
CA PHE A 443 1.78 2.18 -5.82
C PHE A 443 1.08 1.03 -6.56
N MET A 444 1.33 0.89 -7.85
CA MET A 444 0.74 -0.14 -8.69
C MET A 444 1.69 -1.33 -8.87
N ARG A 445 1.18 -2.55 -8.73
CA ARG A 445 1.92 -3.80 -9.00
C ARG A 445 1.04 -4.79 -9.75
N MET A 446 1.56 -5.36 -10.82
CA MET A 446 0.90 -6.42 -11.57
C MET A 446 1.04 -7.75 -10.82
N SER A 447 -0.09 -8.38 -10.48
CA SER A 447 -0.16 -9.78 -10.05
C SER A 447 -0.28 -10.73 -11.24
N SER A 448 -0.76 -10.24 -12.38
CA SER A 448 -0.92 -11.00 -13.63
C SER A 448 -0.82 -10.06 -14.82
N ALA A 449 -0.88 -10.56 -16.05
CA ALA A 449 -0.98 -9.69 -17.24
C ALA A 449 -2.26 -8.83 -17.28
N VAL A 450 -3.31 -9.19 -16.51
CA VAL A 450 -4.62 -8.50 -16.46
C VAL A 450 -5.06 -8.09 -15.05
N ASP A 451 -4.28 -8.38 -14.01
CA ASP A 451 -4.58 -8.06 -12.61
C ASP A 451 -3.58 -7.06 -12.04
N GLY A 452 -4.02 -5.80 -11.93
CA GLY A 452 -3.33 -4.78 -11.15
C GLY A 452 -3.76 -4.83 -9.68
N LEU A 453 -2.79 -4.68 -8.77
CA LEU A 453 -3.01 -4.43 -7.35
C LEU A 453 -2.47 -3.05 -6.99
N LEU A 454 -3.29 -2.24 -6.34
CA LEU A 454 -2.93 -0.90 -5.88
C LEU A 454 -2.66 -0.92 -4.38
N TYR A 455 -1.60 -0.25 -3.97
CA TYR A 455 -1.11 -0.21 -2.59
C TYR A 455 -1.04 1.23 -2.07
N ALA A 456 -1.61 1.44 -0.89
CA ALA A 456 -1.30 2.58 -0.04
C ALA A 456 -0.08 2.24 0.84
N ARG A 457 0.52 3.23 1.51
CA ARG A 457 1.46 2.95 2.62
C ARG A 457 0.72 2.88 3.95
N THR A 458 1.25 2.13 4.92
CA THR A 458 0.79 2.20 6.30
C THR A 458 0.92 3.61 6.85
N ASP A 459 0.12 3.95 7.87
CA ASP A 459 0.14 5.29 8.48
C ASP A 459 1.44 5.58 9.26
N ASP A 460 2.21 4.55 9.64
CA ASP A 460 3.57 4.67 10.16
C ASP A 460 4.65 4.80 9.07
N GLY A 461 4.26 4.71 7.78
CA GLY A 461 5.13 4.77 6.61
C GLY A 461 6.27 3.75 6.54
N ASN A 462 6.19 2.63 7.28
CA ASN A 462 7.19 1.55 7.24
C ASN A 462 6.83 0.42 6.24
N ALA A 463 5.58 0.35 5.80
CA ALA A 463 5.09 -0.71 4.91
C ALA A 463 4.13 -0.24 3.81
N LEU A 464 3.88 -1.12 2.85
CA LEU A 464 2.77 -1.03 1.88
C LEU A 464 1.66 -1.99 2.28
N VAL A 465 0.40 -1.62 1.98
CA VAL A 465 -0.83 -2.43 2.18
C VAL A 465 -1.65 -2.39 0.90
N ALA A 466 -2.14 -3.54 0.43
CA ALA A 466 -3.02 -3.61 -0.74
C ALA A 466 -4.41 -3.04 -0.42
N VAL A 467 -4.90 -2.13 -1.27
CA VAL A 467 -6.14 -1.36 -1.02
C VAL A 467 -7.19 -1.48 -2.12
N ARG A 468 -6.80 -1.90 -3.33
CA ARG A 468 -7.73 -2.08 -4.46
C ARG A 468 -7.18 -3.04 -5.51
N HIS A 469 -8.02 -3.94 -6.00
CA HIS A 469 -7.82 -4.63 -7.27
C HIS A 469 -8.23 -3.72 -8.45
N MET A 470 -7.54 -3.85 -9.58
CA MET A 470 -7.92 -3.29 -10.86
C MET A 470 -7.84 -4.38 -11.93
N ASP A 471 -8.96 -4.63 -12.61
CA ASP A 471 -9.00 -5.49 -13.80
C ASP A 471 -8.51 -4.70 -15.01
N LEU A 472 -7.63 -5.28 -15.81
CA LEU A 472 -6.92 -4.62 -16.91
C LEU A 472 -7.11 -5.32 -18.26
N ALA A 473 -7.97 -6.35 -18.31
CA ALA A 473 -8.24 -7.12 -19.53
C ALA A 473 -8.69 -6.25 -20.73
N GLU A 474 -9.39 -5.15 -20.47
CA GLU A 474 -9.88 -4.20 -21.49
C GLU A 474 -8.85 -3.12 -21.86
N ASN A 475 -7.77 -2.95 -21.08
CA ASN A 475 -6.75 -1.92 -21.31
C ASN A 475 -5.34 -2.39 -20.88
N PRO A 476 -4.71 -3.28 -21.66
CA PRO A 476 -3.41 -3.87 -21.31
C PRO A 476 -2.24 -2.88 -21.33
N VAL A 477 -2.40 -1.68 -21.92
CA VAL A 477 -1.39 -0.60 -21.88
C VAL A 477 -1.07 -0.19 -20.44
N ARG A 478 -2.06 -0.30 -19.53
CA ARG A 478 -1.88 -0.08 -18.09
C ARG A 478 -0.89 -1.06 -17.44
N GLY A 479 -0.52 -2.16 -18.09
CA GLY A 479 0.55 -3.04 -17.62
C GLY A 479 1.90 -2.31 -17.48
N ALA A 480 2.18 -1.32 -18.33
CA ALA A 480 3.39 -0.50 -18.27
C ALA A 480 3.50 0.38 -17.00
N LEU A 481 2.43 0.46 -16.20
CA LEU A 481 2.38 1.18 -14.92
C LEU A 481 2.91 0.35 -13.74
N ASP A 482 3.35 -0.89 -13.98
CA ASP A 482 3.93 -1.75 -12.94
C ASP A 482 5.08 -1.09 -12.18
N SER A 483 5.10 -1.26 -10.87
CA SER A 483 6.17 -0.82 -9.98
C SER A 483 6.40 0.71 -9.92
N PHE A 484 5.40 1.49 -10.36
CA PHE A 484 5.36 2.94 -10.20
C PHE A 484 4.34 3.39 -9.14
N VAL A 485 4.52 4.62 -8.65
CA VAL A 485 3.46 5.35 -7.96
C VAL A 485 2.66 6.12 -9.02
N ILE A 486 1.34 5.95 -8.99
CA ILE A 486 0.40 6.49 -9.98
C ILE A 486 -0.53 7.47 -9.27
N ARG A 487 -0.76 8.64 -9.87
CA ARG A 487 -1.85 9.54 -9.48
C ARG A 487 -3.14 9.01 -10.08
N PHE A 488 -4.11 8.71 -9.23
CA PHE A 488 -5.47 8.40 -9.62
C PHE A 488 -6.39 9.55 -9.23
N GLU A 489 -7.32 9.92 -10.10
CA GLU A 489 -8.53 10.63 -9.68
C GLU A 489 -9.62 9.61 -9.34
N VAL A 490 -10.36 9.85 -8.26
CA VAL A 490 -11.59 9.11 -7.94
C VAL A 490 -12.74 9.71 -8.76
N ASP A 491 -13.58 8.85 -9.35
CA ASP A 491 -14.85 9.27 -9.93
C ASP A 491 -15.91 9.48 -8.81
N PRO A 492 -16.60 10.63 -8.73
CA PRO A 492 -17.57 10.89 -7.68
C PRO A 492 -18.88 10.08 -7.78
N ALA A 493 -19.16 9.43 -8.92
CA ALA A 493 -20.41 8.72 -9.16
C ALA A 493 -20.39 7.28 -8.61
N ASP A 494 -19.32 6.53 -8.88
CA ASP A 494 -19.16 5.11 -8.50
C ASP A 494 -17.90 4.83 -7.65
N GLY A 495 -17.00 5.81 -7.51
CA GLY A 495 -15.73 5.64 -6.84
C GLY A 495 -14.67 4.91 -7.67
N ALA A 496 -14.76 4.86 -9.00
CA ALA A 496 -13.71 4.35 -9.89
C ALA A 496 -12.37 5.07 -9.68
N LEU A 497 -11.25 4.43 -10.04
CA LEU A 497 -9.92 5.07 -10.02
C LEU A 497 -9.41 5.23 -11.46
N ILE A 498 -9.34 6.48 -11.90
CA ILE A 498 -8.89 6.88 -13.22
C ILE A 498 -7.41 7.26 -13.12
N PRO A 499 -6.46 6.50 -13.72
CA PRO A 499 -5.05 6.87 -13.67
C PRO A 499 -4.78 8.09 -14.53
N VAL A 500 -4.17 9.12 -13.95
CA VAL A 500 -3.91 10.44 -14.57
C VAL A 500 -2.45 10.59 -14.94
N SER A 501 -1.51 10.20 -14.07
CA SER A 501 -0.08 10.43 -14.26
C SER A 501 0.79 9.42 -13.52
N VAL A 502 2.03 9.27 -13.96
CA VAL A 502 3.06 8.46 -13.29
C VAL A 502 3.96 9.38 -12.47
N CYS A 503 3.98 9.20 -11.15
CA CYS A 503 4.73 10.06 -10.22
C CYS A 503 6.10 9.43 -9.89
N LYS A 504 7.16 9.91 -10.55
CA LYS A 504 8.55 9.62 -10.16
C LYS A 504 8.86 10.30 -8.83
N ASN A 505 9.50 9.54 -7.93
CA ASN A 505 10.03 9.96 -6.63
C ASN A 505 9.01 10.27 -5.53
N GLU A 506 7.71 10.36 -5.84
CA GLU A 506 6.66 10.46 -4.83
C GLU A 506 6.43 9.16 -4.05
N LEU A 507 5.81 9.29 -2.87
CA LEU A 507 5.32 8.17 -2.06
C LEU A 507 3.79 8.00 -2.21
N PRO A 508 3.25 6.78 -2.04
CA PRO A 508 1.82 6.58 -1.94
C PRO A 508 1.18 7.38 -0.79
N SER A 509 -0.09 7.70 -0.96
CA SER A 509 -1.00 8.12 0.11
C SER A 509 -1.00 7.09 1.25
N THR A 510 -1.22 7.56 2.47
CA THR A 510 -1.36 6.65 3.62
C THR A 510 -2.71 5.93 3.61
N TYR A 511 -2.81 4.82 4.33
CA TYR A 511 -4.03 4.02 4.42
C TYR A 511 -5.20 4.79 5.04
N SER A 512 -4.97 5.59 6.09
CA SER A 512 -6.00 6.49 6.66
C SER A 512 -6.49 7.55 5.67
N PHE A 513 -5.59 8.10 4.83
CA PHE A 513 -5.98 9.06 3.80
C PHE A 513 -6.79 8.38 2.68
N TYR A 514 -6.32 7.24 2.17
CA TYR A 514 -7.05 6.45 1.15
C TYR A 514 -8.46 6.08 1.63
N THR A 515 -8.57 5.49 2.82
CA THR A 515 -9.88 5.08 3.38
C THR A 515 -10.76 6.29 3.66
N GLY A 516 -10.20 7.40 4.15
CA GLY A 516 -10.91 8.67 4.32
C GLY A 516 -11.49 9.23 3.02
N ILE A 517 -10.71 9.27 1.93
CA ILE A 517 -11.17 9.72 0.61
C ILE A 517 -12.29 8.80 0.08
N VAL A 518 -12.08 7.49 0.12
CA VAL A 518 -13.08 6.51 -0.36
C VAL A 518 -14.37 6.57 0.46
N GLU A 519 -14.30 6.80 1.77
CA GLU A 519 -15.48 6.95 2.63
C GLU A 519 -16.22 8.27 2.38
N PHE A 520 -15.50 9.39 2.20
CA PHE A 520 -16.06 10.70 1.89
C PHE A 520 -16.97 10.65 0.65
N TYR A 521 -16.52 9.99 -0.42
CA TYR A 521 -17.29 9.84 -1.65
C TYR A 521 -18.37 8.75 -1.57
N LYS A 522 -18.17 7.66 -0.80
CA LYS A 522 -19.25 6.69 -0.50
C LYS A 522 -20.43 7.33 0.24
N GLN A 523 -20.17 8.31 1.11
CA GLN A 523 -21.20 9.12 1.79
C GLN A 523 -21.83 10.19 0.87
N LYS A 524 -21.39 10.29 -0.40
CA LYS A 524 -21.83 11.29 -1.41
C LYS A 524 -21.76 12.74 -0.91
N MET A 525 -20.83 13.03 0.01
CA MET A 525 -20.64 14.37 0.54
C MET A 525 -20.11 15.32 -0.53
N LYS A 526 -20.75 16.48 -0.69
CA LYS A 526 -20.25 17.56 -1.54
C LYS A 526 -19.34 18.47 -0.72
N SER A 527 -18.13 18.66 -1.20
CA SER A 527 -17.09 19.49 -0.56
C SER A 527 -17.58 20.92 -0.25
N ARG A 528 -18.37 21.52 -1.15
CA ARG A 528 -18.99 22.84 -0.97
C ARG A 528 -19.91 22.88 0.25
N ASP A 529 -20.72 21.83 0.46
CA ASP A 529 -21.72 21.78 1.51
C ASP A 529 -21.05 21.59 2.88
N VAL A 530 -19.96 20.83 2.95
CA VAL A 530 -19.11 20.71 4.14
C VAL A 530 -18.43 22.04 4.48
N VAL A 531 -17.85 22.73 3.49
CA VAL A 531 -17.20 24.04 3.70
C VAL A 531 -18.22 25.11 4.11
N LYS A 532 -19.44 25.07 3.55
CA LYS A 532 -20.55 25.94 3.99
C LYS A 532 -20.94 25.64 5.44
N PHE A 533 -21.14 24.36 5.79
CA PHE A 533 -21.41 23.95 7.17
C PHE A 533 -20.35 24.49 8.15
N TRP A 534 -19.06 24.40 7.81
CA TRP A 534 -17.98 24.97 8.62
C TRP A 534 -18.08 26.50 8.79
N GLN A 535 -18.54 27.23 7.77
CA GLN A 535 -18.73 28.68 7.85
C GLN A 535 -19.94 29.04 8.72
N ASP A 536 -21.09 28.44 8.45
CA ASP A 536 -22.34 28.69 9.17
C ASP A 536 -22.17 28.41 10.67
N GLU A 537 -21.51 27.29 11.02
CA GLU A 537 -21.19 26.92 12.41
C GLU A 537 -20.12 27.80 13.07
N ALA A 538 -19.21 28.40 12.31
CA ALA A 538 -18.27 29.38 12.84
C ALA A 538 -18.95 30.74 13.10
N ILE A 539 -19.90 31.14 12.25
CA ILE A 539 -20.70 32.37 12.41
C ILE A 539 -21.59 32.27 13.64
N LYS A 540 -22.27 31.13 13.87
CA LYS A 540 -23.08 30.88 15.09
C LYS A 540 -22.30 31.04 16.41
N ARG A 541 -20.98 30.93 16.37
CA ARG A 541 -20.07 31.04 17.53
C ARG A 541 -19.40 32.41 17.66
N MET A 542 -19.66 33.35 16.75
CA MET A 542 -19.30 34.75 16.98
C MET A 542 -20.16 35.30 18.13
N PRO A 543 -19.60 36.15 19.03
CA PRO A 543 -20.42 36.89 19.97
C PRO A 543 -21.47 37.69 19.20
N GLN A 544 -22.74 37.51 19.54
CA GLN A 544 -23.78 38.41 19.05
C GLN A 544 -23.41 39.85 19.48
N PRO A 545 -23.53 40.85 18.59
CA PRO A 545 -23.37 42.23 19.02
C PRO A 545 -24.38 42.50 20.15
N ALA A 546 -23.93 43.15 21.22
CA ALA A 546 -24.84 43.56 22.28
C ALA A 546 -25.99 44.38 21.69
N PRO A 547 -27.25 44.21 22.16
CA PRO A 547 -28.35 45.05 21.72
C PRO A 547 -28.00 46.52 21.95
N LYS A 548 -28.23 47.34 20.92
CA LYS A 548 -27.93 48.78 20.91
C LYS A 548 -28.93 49.58 21.72
#